data_AF-A0A2M7GC56-F1
#
_entry.id   AF-A0A2M7GC56-F1
#
_cell.length_a   1.000
_cell.length_b   1.000
_cell.length_c   1.000
_cell.angle_alpha   90.00
_cell.angle_beta   90.00
_cell.angle_gamma   90.00
#
_symmetry.space_group_name_H-M   'P 1'
#
loop_
_entity.id
_entity.type
_entity.pdbx_description
1 polymer ?
#
loop_
_entity_poly.entity_id
_entity_poly.type
_entity_poly.pdbx_seq_one_letter_code
_entity_poly.pdbx_strand_id
1 'polypeptide(L)' 'MPGREDVFQNAMNEGHSAAWDQKWEQAVEAYQKALAEFPEKPKALTSLGLALYQAGRYEEALGIYKHAAQVSPDDPLPLE' A
#
# COMPACT_ATOMS: atom_id res chain seq x y z
N MET A 1 -4.54 18.97 -2.47
CA MET A 1 -4.24 19.07 -1.03
C MET A 1 -4.32 17.66 -0.49
N PRO A 2 -3.27 17.16 0.19
CA PRO A 2 -3.35 15.88 0.89
C PRO A 2 -4.51 15.91 1.90
N GLY A 3 -5.01 14.74 2.26
CA GLY A 3 -6.12 14.58 3.21
C GLY A 3 -7.51 14.44 2.60
N ARG A 4 -7.64 14.18 1.28
CA ARG A 4 -8.97 13.90 0.70
C ARG A 4 -9.36 12.43 0.89
N GLU A 5 -10.22 12.20 1.88
CA GLU A 5 -10.72 10.87 2.24
C GLU A 5 -11.41 10.17 1.05
N ASP A 6 -12.26 10.85 0.27
CA ASP A 6 -12.94 10.24 -0.87
C ASP A 6 -11.95 9.73 -1.93
N VAL A 7 -10.87 10.50 -2.20
CA VAL A 7 -9.83 10.11 -3.15
C VAL A 7 -9.04 8.92 -2.61
N PHE A 8 -8.73 8.92 -1.32
CA PHE A 8 -8.08 7.80 -0.64
C PHE A 8 -8.92 6.53 -0.72
N GLN A 9 -10.19 6.58 -0.34
CA GLN A 9 -11.06 5.40 -0.35
C GLN A 9 -11.26 4.85 -1.76
N ASN A 10 -11.44 5.73 -2.75
CA ASN A 10 -11.55 5.30 -4.14
C ASN A 10 -10.26 4.60 -4.61
N ALA A 11 -9.10 5.18 -4.32
CA ALA A 11 -7.81 4.61 -4.69
C ALA A 11 -7.53 3.28 -3.96
N MET A 12 -7.92 3.15 -2.69
CA MET A 12 -7.84 1.89 -1.95
C MET A 12 -8.73 0.81 -2.58
N ASN A 13 -9.96 1.14 -2.98
CA ASN A 13 -10.87 0.19 -3.62
C ASN A 13 -10.35 -0.26 -4.99
N GLU A 14 -9.83 0.68 -5.79
CA GLU A 14 -9.18 0.41 -7.07
C GLU A 14 -7.98 -0.54 -6.88
N GLY A 15 -7.12 -0.27 -5.88
CA GLY A 15 -5.99 -1.12 -5.55
C GLY A 15 -6.39 -2.52 -5.12
N HIS A 16 -7.42 -2.67 -4.28
CA HIS A 16 -7.91 -3.99 -3.88
C HIS A 16 -8.52 -4.77 -5.06
N SER A 17 -9.29 -4.10 -5.91
CA SER A 17 -9.86 -4.73 -7.10
C SER A 17 -8.77 -5.21 -8.05
N ALA A 18 -7.75 -4.37 -8.32
CA ALA A 18 -6.62 -4.75 -9.16
C ALA A 18 -5.81 -5.91 -8.55
N ALA A 19 -5.63 -5.92 -7.22
CA ALA A 19 -4.98 -7.01 -6.50
C ALA A 19 -5.75 -8.34 -6.61
N TRP A 20 -7.09 -8.32 -6.51
CA TRP A 20 -7.92 -9.50 -6.74
C TRP A 20 -7.81 -10.03 -8.17
N ASP A 21 -7.70 -9.16 -9.15
CA ASP A 21 -7.42 -9.51 -10.55
C ASP A 21 -5.95 -9.92 -10.81
N GLN A 22 -5.10 -9.94 -9.77
CA GLN A 22 -3.65 -10.17 -9.86
C GLN A 22 -2.90 -9.16 -10.77
N LYS A 23 -3.50 -7.99 -11.01
CA LYS A 23 -2.89 -6.88 -11.75
C LYS A 23 -2.03 -6.04 -10.80
N TRP A 24 -0.92 -6.63 -10.36
CA TRP A 24 -0.12 -6.09 -9.25
C TRP A 24 0.46 -4.71 -9.52
N GLU A 25 0.88 -4.39 -10.74
CA GLU A 25 1.36 -3.04 -11.08
C GLU A 25 0.27 -1.98 -10.95
N GLN A 26 -0.95 -2.27 -11.41
CA GLN A 26 -2.09 -1.35 -11.25
C GLN A 26 -2.46 -1.18 -9.77
N ALA A 27 -2.38 -2.25 -8.99
CA ALA A 27 -2.60 -2.17 -7.55
C ALA A 27 -1.56 -1.25 -6.87
N VAL A 28 -0.28 -1.35 -7.28
CA VAL A 28 0.79 -0.47 -6.80
C VAL A 28 0.47 1.00 -7.10
N GLU A 29 0.09 1.34 -8.33
CA GLU A 29 -0.25 2.71 -8.71
C GLU A 29 -1.42 3.27 -7.89
N ALA A 30 -2.47 2.45 -7.69
CA ALA A 30 -3.63 2.84 -6.91
C ALA A 30 -3.29 3.07 -5.43
N TYR A 31 -2.50 2.20 -4.80
CA TYR A 31 -2.08 2.40 -3.41
C TYR A 31 -1.13 3.59 -3.25
N GLN A 32 -0.24 3.86 -4.22
CA GLN A 32 0.58 5.06 -4.23
C GLN A 32 -0.28 6.33 -4.28
N LYS A 33 -1.36 6.33 -5.08
CA LYS A 33 -2.32 7.43 -5.11
C LYS A 33 -3.04 7.62 -3.78
N ALA A 34 -3.39 6.53 -3.09
CA ALA A 34 -3.94 6.60 -1.74
C ALA A 34 -2.93 7.24 -0.76
N LEU A 35 -1.67 6.80 -0.81
CA LEU A 35 -0.60 7.34 0.04
C LEU A 35 -0.24 8.80 -0.30
N ALA A 36 -0.50 9.27 -1.52
CA ALA A 36 -0.34 10.70 -1.85
C ALA A 36 -1.34 11.59 -1.08
N GLU A 37 -2.51 11.06 -0.70
CA GLU A 37 -3.47 11.76 0.15
C GLU A 37 -3.19 11.55 1.64
N PHE A 38 -2.79 10.33 2.05
CA PHE A 38 -2.42 10.00 3.43
C PHE A 38 -1.13 9.18 3.49
N PRO A 39 0.05 9.83 3.56
CA PRO A 39 1.36 9.16 3.43
C PRO A 39 1.68 8.14 4.52
N GLU A 40 1.13 8.35 5.71
CA GLU A 40 1.38 7.55 6.90
C GLU A 40 0.17 6.69 7.26
N LYS A 41 -0.62 6.25 6.26
CA LYS A 41 -1.74 5.34 6.51
C LYS A 41 -1.23 3.90 6.54
N PRO A 42 -1.22 3.20 7.69
CA PRO A 42 -0.62 1.87 7.82
C PRO A 42 -1.24 0.86 6.85
N LYS A 43 -2.57 0.86 6.74
CA LYS A 43 -3.31 -0.01 5.82
C LYS A 43 -2.86 0.14 4.37
N ALA A 44 -2.63 1.36 3.90
CA ALA A 44 -2.21 1.61 2.52
C ALA A 44 -0.73 1.24 2.30
N LEU A 45 0.13 1.47 3.29
CA LEU A 45 1.53 1.02 3.25
C LEU A 45 1.62 -0.51 3.18
N THR A 46 0.89 -1.23 4.04
CA THR A 46 0.87 -2.70 4.02
C THR A 46 0.33 -3.24 2.70
N SER A 47 -0.77 -2.68 2.17
CA SER A 47 -1.31 -3.07 0.87
C SER A 47 -0.34 -2.80 -0.29
N LEU A 48 0.38 -1.67 -0.27
CA LEU A 48 1.41 -1.36 -1.26
C LEU A 48 2.58 -2.33 -1.16
N GLY A 49 3.06 -2.64 0.04
CA GLY A 49 4.13 -3.62 0.26
C GLY A 49 3.78 -4.99 -0.33
N LEU A 50 2.54 -5.45 -0.11
CA LEU A 50 2.05 -6.71 -0.67
C LEU A 50 1.99 -6.66 -2.20
N ALA A 51 1.44 -5.59 -2.77
CA ALA A 51 1.35 -5.45 -4.22
C ALA A 51 2.74 -5.41 -4.88
N LEU A 52 3.71 -4.70 -4.28
CA LEU A 52 5.09 -4.67 -4.75
C LEU A 52 5.75 -6.05 -4.68
N TYR A 53 5.54 -6.79 -3.58
CA TYR A 53 6.07 -8.14 -3.41
C TYR A 53 5.53 -9.07 -4.50
N GLN A 54 4.21 -9.04 -4.74
CA GLN A 54 3.55 -9.85 -5.77
C GLN A 54 3.94 -9.42 -7.20
N ALA A 55 4.30 -8.15 -7.41
CA ALA A 55 4.86 -7.65 -8.66
C ALA A 55 6.35 -8.00 -8.86
N GLY A 56 6.99 -8.69 -7.91
CA GLY A 56 8.42 -9.06 -7.97
C GLY A 56 9.38 -7.94 -7.57
N ARG A 57 8.87 -6.82 -7.05
CA ARG A 57 9.64 -5.64 -6.64
C ARG A 57 10.02 -5.73 -5.16
N TYR A 58 10.79 -6.77 -4.82
CA TYR A 58 11.05 -7.17 -3.43
C TYR A 58 11.79 -6.12 -2.60
N GLU A 59 12.77 -5.43 -3.17
CA GLU A 59 13.54 -4.40 -2.45
C GLU A 59 12.65 -3.21 -2.05
N GLU A 60 11.76 -2.80 -2.95
CA GLU A 60 10.81 -1.72 -2.70
C GLU A 60 9.74 -2.16 -1.71
N ALA A 61 9.22 -3.38 -1.85
CA ALA A 61 8.28 -3.97 -0.89
C ALA A 61 8.86 -3.95 0.53
N LEU A 62 10.10 -4.39 0.69
CA LEU A 62 10.80 -4.38 1.97
C LEU A 62 10.94 -2.96 2.54
N GLY A 63 11.27 -1.97 1.69
CA GLY A 63 11.31 -0.56 2.08
C GLY A 63 9.96 -0.06 2.61
N ILE A 64 8.87 -0.38 1.91
CA ILE A 64 7.52 0.01 2.30
C ILE A 64 7.08 -0.70 3.59
N TYR A 65 7.36 -1.98 3.75
CA TYR A 65 7.04 -2.71 4.98
C TYR A 65 7.81 -2.15 6.19
N LYS A 66 9.10 -1.83 6.03
CA LYS A 66 9.87 -1.15 7.09
C LYS A 66 9.23 0.18 7.47
N HIS A 67 8.77 0.95 6.50
CA HIS A 67 8.07 2.20 6.76
C HIS A 67 6.73 1.96 7.49
N ALA A 68 5.94 0.96 7.08
CA ALA A 68 4.70 0.59 7.75
C ALA A 68 4.92 0.26 9.24
N ALA A 69 5.97 -0.51 9.55
CA ALA A 69 6.34 -0.86 10.91
C ALA A 69 6.81 0.35 11.76
N GLN A 70 7.39 1.37 11.14
CA GLN A 70 7.76 2.61 11.83
C GLN A 70 6.53 3.47 12.17
N VAL A 71 5.53 3.49 11.28
CA VAL A 71 4.30 4.28 11.43
C VAL A 71 3.31 3.62 12.39
N SER A 72 3.24 2.28 12.40
CA SER A 72 2.44 1.52 13.36
C SER A 72 3.27 0.40 13.99
N PRO A 73 3.99 0.70 15.07
CA PRO A 73 4.82 -0.29 15.77
C PRO A 73 4.01 -1.39 16.48
N ASP A 74 2.68 -1.25 16.57
CA ASP A 74 1.77 -2.20 17.23
C ASP A 74 1.11 -3.19 16.24
N ASP A 75 1.30 -3.02 14.93
CA ASP A 75 0.77 -3.93 13.89
C ASP A 75 1.90 -4.90 13.47
N PRO A 76 1.99 -6.11 14.04
CA PRO A 76 3.05 -7.05 13.69
C PRO A 76 2.89 -7.50 12.24
N LEU A 77 3.81 -7.07 11.38
CA LEU A 77 3.96 -7.61 10.04
C LEU A 77 4.16 -9.14 10.10
N PRO A 78 3.64 -9.91 9.12
CA PRO A 78 4.03 -11.29 8.92
C PRO A 78 5.49 -11.30 8.40
N LEU A 79 6.43 -11.27 9.33
CA LEU A 79 7.84 -11.61 9.10
C LEU A 79 7.96 -13.12 9.29
N GLU A 80 7.86 -13.87 8.18
CA GLU A 80 8.29 -15.26 8.10
C GLU A 80 9.50 -15.37 7.17
#